data_AF-A0A1J5X0P0-F1
#
_entry.id   AF-A0A1J5X0P0-F1
#
_cell.length_a   1.000
_cell.length_b   1.000
_cell.length_c   1.000
_cell.angle_alpha   90.00
_cell.angle_beta   90.00
_cell.angle_gamma   90.00
#
_symmetry.space_group_name_H-M   'P 1'
#
loop_
_entity.id
_entity.type
_entity.pdbx_description
1 polymer ?
#
loop_
_entity_poly.entity_id
_entity_poly.type
_entity_poly.pdbx_seq_one_letter_code
_entity_poly.pdbx_strand_id
1 'polypeptide(L)'
;LPKLKIHREDVLEELVFEAYNSVHTAEILNTENSSIGLGKVRKLGLSYHAMEILPKFNFHREEVLEELVLSSMLIEYTPEIFRMENNSIWVGKVKSLSLKGYAI
;
A
#
# COMPACT_ATOMS: atom_id res chain seq x y z
N LEU A 1 -2.24 -8.97 -8.23
CA LEU A 1 -2.01 -9.94 -7.11
C LEU A 1 -2.77 -11.28 -7.17
N PRO A 2 -3.84 -11.51 -7.95
CA PRO A 2 -4.68 -12.71 -7.77
C PRO A 2 -4.01 -14.04 -8.12
N LYS A 3 -2.76 -14.03 -8.60
CA LYS A 3 -2.02 -15.20 -9.05
C LYS A 3 -0.83 -15.57 -8.16
N LEU A 4 -0.48 -14.74 -7.17
CA LEU A 4 0.65 -14.99 -6.28
C LEU A 4 0.15 -15.59 -4.97
N LYS A 5 0.73 -16.72 -4.56
CA LYS A 5 0.49 -17.35 -3.26
C LYS A 5 1.82 -17.41 -2.51
N ILE A 6 1.93 -16.59 -1.47
CA ILE A 6 3.05 -16.61 -0.54
C ILE A 6 2.61 -17.40 0.69
N HIS A 7 3.41 -18.34 1.16
CA HIS A 7 3.06 -19.09 2.35
C HIS A 7 3.12 -18.16 3.56
N ARG A 8 2.23 -18.35 4.54
CA ARG A 8 2.16 -17.47 5.73
C ARG A 8 3.45 -17.45 6.56
N GLU A 9 4.26 -18.50 6.43
CA GLU A 9 5.54 -18.65 7.10
C GLU A 9 6.68 -17.96 6.35
N ASP A 10 6.52 -17.72 5.04
CA ASP A 10 7.53 -17.07 4.21
C ASP A 10 7.52 -15.57 4.48
N VAL A 11 8.72 -15.02 4.64
CA VAL A 11 8.93 -13.58 4.77
C VAL A 11 9.27 -13.02 3.40
N LEU A 12 8.42 -12.15 2.88
CA LEU A 12 8.73 -11.37 1.69
C LEU A 12 9.58 -10.17 2.08
N GLU A 13 10.82 -10.14 1.61
CA GLU A 13 11.76 -9.05 1.88
C GLU A 13 11.25 -7.71 1.37
N GLU A 14 10.72 -7.68 0.14
CA GLU A 14 10.27 -6.44 -0.48
C GLU A 14 9.09 -6.69 -1.43
N LEU A 15 8.08 -5.82 -1.32
CA LEU A 15 6.93 -5.76 -2.21
C LEU A 15 6.76 -4.34 -2.72
N VAL A 16 6.89 -4.14 -4.04
CA VAL A 16 6.76 -2.82 -4.67
C VAL A 16 5.65 -2.84 -5.71
N PHE A 17 4.77 -1.85 -5.64
CA PHE A 17 3.77 -1.55 -6.67
C PHE A 17 4.02 -0.17 -7.26
N GLU A 18 4.14 -0.13 -8.58
CA GLU A 18 4.32 1.09 -9.35
C GLU A 18 3.29 1.10 -10.49
N ALA A 19 2.42 2.11 -10.49
CA ALA A 19 1.34 2.19 -11.48
C ALA A 19 1.24 3.59 -12.08
N TYR A 20 1.79 3.74 -13.29
CA TYR A 20 1.72 4.99 -14.07
C TYR A 20 0.35 5.29 -14.68
N ASN A 21 -0.56 4.31 -14.68
CA ASN A 21 -1.93 4.45 -15.15
C ASN A 21 -2.90 3.79 -14.16
N SER A 22 -4.02 4.44 -13.85
CA SER A 22 -5.05 3.98 -12.92
C SER A 22 -5.69 2.64 -13.31
N VAL A 23 -5.69 2.30 -14.61
CA VAL A 23 -6.23 1.01 -15.09
C VAL A 23 -5.48 -0.18 -14.46
N HIS A 24 -4.19 -0.04 -14.13
CA HIS A 24 -3.41 -1.13 -13.53
C HIS A 24 -3.78 -1.43 -12.07
N THR A 25 -4.44 -0.51 -11.37
CA THR A 25 -4.86 -0.68 -9.97
C THR A 25 -6.36 -0.94 -9.84
N ALA A 26 -7.14 -0.75 -10.91
CA ALA A 26 -8.61 -0.83 -10.90
C ALA A 26 -9.16 -2.11 -10.26
N GLU A 27 -8.59 -3.28 -10.58
CA GLU A 27 -9.03 -4.56 -10.00
C GLU A 27 -8.86 -4.58 -8.48
N ILE A 28 -7.74 -4.08 -7.98
CA ILE A 28 -7.44 -4.02 -6.54
C ILE A 28 -8.28 -2.94 -5.86
N LEU A 29 -8.53 -1.81 -6.53
CA LEU A 29 -9.34 -0.73 -5.98
C LEU A 29 -10.79 -1.14 -5.76
N ASN A 30 -11.29 -2.09 -6.55
CA ASN A 30 -12.62 -2.66 -6.40
C ASN A 30 -12.77 -3.60 -5.20
N THR A 31 -11.70 -3.95 -4.49
CA THR A 31 -11.81 -4.73 -3.26
C THR A 31 -12.24 -3.86 -2.08
N GLU A 32 -12.79 -4.49 -1.06
CA GLU A 32 -13.10 -3.80 0.20
C GLU A 32 -11.81 -3.28 0.87
N ASN A 33 -11.92 -2.22 1.66
CA ASN A 33 -10.79 -1.73 2.45
C ASN A 33 -10.37 -2.81 3.46
N SER A 34 -9.07 -2.90 3.74
CA SER A 34 -8.50 -3.91 4.64
C SER A 34 -8.84 -5.36 4.30
N SER A 35 -9.12 -5.68 3.03
CA SER A 35 -9.45 -7.05 2.59
C SER A 35 -8.23 -7.84 2.09
N ILE A 36 -7.15 -7.16 1.72
CA ILE A 36 -5.95 -7.79 1.16
C ILE A 36 -4.93 -8.02 2.28
N GLY A 37 -4.76 -9.28 2.69
CA GLY A 37 -3.68 -9.66 3.60
C GLY A 37 -2.32 -9.61 2.90
N LEU A 38 -1.36 -8.86 3.46
CA LEU A 38 0.02 -8.82 2.97
C LEU A 38 0.85 -10.03 3.40
N GLY A 39 0.46 -10.73 4.47
CA GLY A 39 1.31 -11.72 5.12
C GLY A 39 2.51 -11.05 5.79
N LYS A 40 3.64 -11.76 5.87
CA LYS A 40 4.89 -11.23 6.44
C LYS A 40 5.69 -10.51 5.35
N VAL A 41 5.56 -9.18 5.30
CA VAL A 41 6.32 -8.32 4.37
C VAL A 41 7.23 -7.42 5.20
N ARG A 42 8.53 -7.36 4.88
CA ARG A 42 9.46 -6.43 5.56
C ARG A 42 9.37 -5.02 5.00
N LYS A 43 9.29 -4.87 3.68
CA LYS A 43 9.23 -3.57 3.00
C LYS A 43 8.08 -3.48 2.01
N LEU A 44 7.30 -2.40 2.10
CA LEU A 44 6.22 -2.09 1.16
C LEU A 44 6.48 -0.75 0.47
N GLY A 45 6.54 -0.75 -0.86
CA GLY A 45 6.64 0.45 -1.68
C GLY A 45 5.41 0.64 -2.56
N LEU A 46 4.79 1.82 -2.52
CA LEU A 46 3.67 2.20 -3.39
C LEU A 46 3.99 3.52 -4.10
N SER A 47 3.95 3.51 -5.42
CA SER A 47 4.25 4.69 -6.24
C SER A 47 3.15 5.00 -7.25
N TYR A 48 2.87 6.30 -7.47
CA TYR A 48 1.86 6.80 -8.41
C TYR A 48 0.46 6.28 -8.06
N HIS A 49 -0.33 5.81 -9.05
CA HIS A 49 -1.67 5.28 -8.82
C HIS A 49 -1.70 4.08 -7.87
N ALA A 50 -0.56 3.39 -7.66
CA ALA A 50 -0.49 2.28 -6.73
C ALA A 50 -0.69 2.73 -5.28
N MET A 51 -0.45 4.00 -4.95
CA MET A 51 -0.74 4.51 -3.62
C MET A 51 -2.22 4.36 -3.26
N GLU A 52 -3.16 4.48 -4.21
CA GLU A 52 -4.60 4.36 -3.94
C GLU A 52 -5.01 2.98 -3.39
N ILE A 53 -4.16 1.96 -3.58
CA ILE A 53 -4.42 0.63 -3.03
C ILE A 53 -3.99 0.49 -1.57
N LEU A 54 -3.32 1.50 -0.99
CA LEU A 54 -2.87 1.47 0.41
C LEU A 54 -4.00 1.11 1.40
N PRO A 55 -5.22 1.69 1.32
CA PRO A 55 -6.32 1.35 2.21
C PRO A 55 -6.87 -0.07 2.01
N LYS A 56 -6.49 -0.75 0.92
CA LYS A 56 -6.94 -2.12 0.62
C LYS A 56 -6.15 -3.17 1.40
N PHE A 57 -4.96 -2.82 1.89
CA PHE A 57 -4.14 -3.73 2.67
C PHE A 57 -4.58 -3.82 4.13
N ASN A 58 -4.62 -5.04 4.64
CA ASN A 58 -4.83 -5.34 6.05
C ASN A 58 -3.49 -5.43 6.77
N PHE A 59 -3.17 -4.41 7.56
CA PHE A 59 -1.98 -4.38 8.40
C PHE A 59 -2.29 -5.01 9.76
N HIS A 60 -1.81 -6.25 9.96
CA HIS A 60 -1.96 -6.94 11.23
C HIS A 60 -1.19 -6.21 12.35
N ARG A 61 -1.82 -6.07 13.52
CA ARG A 61 -1.28 -5.32 14.68
C ARG A 61 0.06 -5.85 15.20
N GLU A 62 0.33 -7.13 14.97
CA GLU A 62 1.54 -7.82 15.44
C GLU A 62 2.69 -7.74 14.43
N GLU A 63 2.38 -7.54 13.15
CA GLU A 63 3.39 -7.46 12.09
C GLU A 63 4.01 -6.06 12.07
N VAL A 64 5.34 -6.02 11.91
CA VAL A 64 6.11 -4.78 11.87
C VAL A 64 6.72 -4.63 10.49
N LEU A 65 6.27 -3.60 9.76
CA LEU A 65 6.96 -3.17 8.56
C LEU A 65 8.27 -2.50 8.96
N GLU A 66 9.36 -2.91 8.35
CA GLU A 66 10.63 -2.22 8.49
C GLU A 66 10.63 -0.91 7.71
N GLU A 67 10.00 -0.91 6.53
CA GLU A 67 9.95 0.26 5.66
C GLU A 67 8.60 0.35 4.92
N LEU A 68 7.97 1.52 5.01
CA LEU A 68 6.85 1.92 4.16
C LEU A 68 7.29 3.11 3.32
N VAL A 69 7.29 2.95 2.00
CA VAL A 69 7.63 4.02 1.05
C VAL A 69 6.40 4.38 0.23
N LEU A 70 5.98 5.64 0.31
CA LEU A 70 4.88 6.20 -0.48
C LEU A 70 5.41 7.35 -1.34
N SER A 71 5.15 7.31 -2.64
CA SER A 71 5.65 8.31 -3.57
C SER A 71 4.62 8.66 -4.63
N SER A 72 4.27 9.94 -4.74
CA SER A 72 3.46 10.44 -5.85
C SER A 72 4.06 11.71 -6.42
N MET A 73 4.14 11.80 -7.74
CA MET A 73 4.61 13.02 -8.42
C MET A 73 3.52 14.05 -8.64
N LEU A 74 2.23 13.68 -8.55
CA LEU A 74 1.08 14.55 -8.84
C LEU A 74 -0.12 14.14 -7.99
N ILE A 75 -0.94 15.10 -7.58
CA ILE A 75 -2.20 14.85 -6.86
C ILE A 75 -3.17 13.96 -7.66
N GLU A 76 -3.12 14.04 -8.98
CA GLU A 76 -3.96 13.27 -9.92
C GLU A 76 -3.71 11.76 -9.88
N TYR A 77 -2.57 11.32 -9.34
CA TYR A 77 -2.31 9.90 -9.16
C TYR A 77 -3.16 9.28 -8.05
N THR A 78 -3.57 10.07 -7.06
CA THR A 78 -4.21 9.57 -5.84
C THR A 78 -5.41 10.41 -5.36
N PRO A 79 -6.34 10.81 -6.24
CA PRO A 79 -7.43 11.71 -5.89
C PRO A 79 -8.30 11.17 -4.74
N GLU A 80 -8.48 9.85 -4.64
CA GLU A 80 -9.35 9.29 -3.60
C GLU A 80 -8.70 9.38 -2.22
N ILE A 81 -7.39 9.14 -2.10
CA ILE A 81 -6.68 9.29 -0.81
C ILE A 81 -6.76 10.73 -0.30
N PHE A 82 -6.65 11.72 -1.18
CA PHE A 82 -6.77 13.14 -0.80
C PHE A 82 -8.16 13.53 -0.30
N ARG A 83 -9.19 12.76 -0.65
CA ARG A 83 -10.57 13.00 -0.18
C ARG A 83 -10.88 12.29 1.13
N MET A 84 -10.03 11.37 1.57
CA MET A 84 -10.25 10.62 2.81
C MET A 84 -10.09 11.54 4.03
N GLU A 85 -10.85 11.24 5.08
CA GLU A 85 -10.71 11.95 6.35
C GLU A 85 -9.33 11.71 6.98
N ASN A 86 -8.86 12.66 7.77
CA ASN A 86 -7.63 12.51 8.54
C ASN A 86 -7.70 11.26 9.45
N ASN A 87 -6.59 10.53 9.55
CA ASN A 87 -6.46 9.31 10.37
C ASN A 87 -7.36 8.13 9.93
N SER A 88 -7.85 8.12 8.70
CA SER A 88 -8.69 7.04 8.15
C SER A 88 -7.92 5.81 7.65
N ILE A 89 -6.59 5.91 7.52
CA ILE A 89 -5.72 4.80 7.07
C ILE A 89 -4.85 4.35 8.24
N TRP A 90 -4.97 3.07 8.60
CA TRP A 90 -4.13 2.42 9.61
C TRP A 90 -3.09 1.52 8.95
N VAL A 91 -1.80 1.81 9.15
CA VAL A 91 -0.67 1.06 8.54
C VAL A 91 0.06 0.14 9.52
N GLY A 92 -0.46 -0.04 10.74
CA GLY A 92 0.18 -0.88 11.75
C GLY A 92 1.45 -0.25 12.34
N LYS A 93 2.40 -1.11 12.72
CA LYS A 93 3.71 -0.69 13.23
C LYS A 93 4.69 -0.56 12.07
N VAL A 94 5.29 0.61 11.91
CA VAL A 94 6.27 0.90 10.85
C VAL A 94 7.54 1.45 11.50
N LYS A 95 8.71 0.86 11.20
CA LYS A 95 10.00 1.35 11.73
C LYS A 95 10.48 2.60 10.98
N SER A 96 10.33 2.62 9.66
CA SER A 96 10.73 3.72 8.80
C SER A 96 9.62 4.07 7.81
N LEU A 97 9.23 5.35 7.77
CA LEU A 97 8.25 5.89 6.83
C LEU A 97 8.94 6.89 5.91
N SER A 98 8.86 6.66 4.60
CA SER A 98 9.36 7.58 3.58
C SER A 98 8.19 8.08 2.73
N LEU A 99 7.91 9.38 2.83
CA LEU A 99 6.90 10.07 2.02
C LEU A 99 7.62 10.97 1.01
N LYS A 100 7.28 10.86 -0.27
CA LYS A 100 7.91 11.61 -1.36
C LYS A 100 6.86 12.30 -2.23
N GLY A 101 7.14 13.54 -2.60
CA GLY A 101 6.26 14.35 -3.46
C GLY A 101 4.90 14.61 -2.81
N TYR A 102 3.82 14.31 -3.52
CA TYR A 102 2.43 14.49 -3.10
C TYR A 102 1.92 13.36 -2.18
N ALA A 103 2.82 12.64 -1.51
CA ALA A 103 2.47 11.61 -0.52
C ALA A 103 2.41 12.15 0.93
N ILE A 104 2.40 13.48 1.10
CA ILE A 104 2.42 14.20 2.39
C ILE A 104 1.04 14.77 2.69
#